data_AF-A0A2V9WCJ2-F1
#
_entry.id   AF-A0A2V9WCJ2-F1
#
_cell.length_a   1.000
_cell.length_b   1.000
_cell.length_c   1.000
_cell.angle_alpha   90.00
_cell.angle_beta   90.00
_cell.angle_gamma   90.00
#
_symmetry.space_group_name_H-M   'P 1'
#
loop_
_entity.id
_entity.type
_entity.pdbx_description
1 polymer ?
#
loop_
_entity_poly.entity_id
_entity_poly.type
_entity_poly.pdbx_seq_one_letter_code
_entity_poly.pdbx_strand_id
1 'polypeptide(L)'
;MAKITILFEGQRRELNEFGFAIFDQMIRYDVPLDVPGNMTLTLRPEGLRKSVGPGVMEVVLNLAEGFTAGIFANWLYGKWQKSGEPRSITIKIENRYYQLDPEVLAKALEGAAKKAEKAEEKETSLRS
;
A
#
# COMPACT_ATOMS: atom_id res chain seq x y z
N MET A 1 -15.43 5.29 -4.96
CA MET A 1 -14.02 5.56 -4.62
C MET A 1 -13.32 4.22 -4.55
N ALA A 2 -12.47 3.95 -5.54
CA ALA A 2 -11.76 2.70 -5.64
C ALA A 2 -10.78 2.52 -4.45
N LYS A 3 -10.72 1.29 -3.93
CA LYS A 3 -9.84 0.91 -2.82
C LYS A 3 -8.94 -0.23 -3.24
N ILE A 4 -7.65 -0.11 -2.93
CA ILE A 4 -6.66 -1.16 -3.16
C ILE A 4 -6.09 -1.55 -1.81
N THR A 5 -6.04 -2.86 -1.53
CA THR A 5 -5.31 -3.39 -0.37
C THR A 5 -3.90 -3.77 -0.79
N ILE A 6 -2.91 -3.26 -0.07
CA ILE A 6 -1.50 -3.53 -0.27
C ILE A 6 -0.96 -4.19 1.00
N LEU A 7 -0.33 -5.35 0.85
CA LEU A 7 0.35 -6.04 1.93
C LEU A 7 1.86 -5.91 1.72
N PHE A 8 2.57 -5.52 2.76
CA PHE A 8 4.03 -5.54 2.78
C PHE A 8 4.49 -6.69 3.67
N GLU A 9 5.18 -7.65 3.10
CA GLU A 9 5.68 -8.84 3.80
C GLU A 9 7.21 -8.73 3.94
N GLY A 10 7.75 -8.97 5.12
CA GLY A 10 9.18 -8.80 5.39
C GLY A 10 9.53 -9.11 6.85
N GLN A 11 10.76 -8.81 7.28
CA GLN A 11 11.06 -8.93 8.71
C GLN A 11 10.38 -7.81 9.49
N ARG A 12 9.94 -8.12 10.71
CA ARG A 12 9.22 -7.14 11.55
C ARG A 12 9.99 -5.84 11.77
N ARG A 13 11.31 -5.91 11.94
CA ARG A 13 12.16 -4.73 12.13
C ARG A 13 12.12 -3.82 10.88
N GLU A 14 12.27 -4.42 9.71
CA GLU A 14 12.23 -3.73 8.41
C GLU A 14 10.86 -3.10 8.16
N LEU A 15 9.78 -3.83 8.44
CA LEU A 15 8.42 -3.32 8.31
C LEU A 15 8.12 -2.19 9.29
N ASN A 16 8.66 -2.25 10.51
CA ASN A 16 8.54 -1.15 11.47
C ASN A 16 9.29 0.09 10.98
N GLU A 17 10.55 -0.05 10.54
CA GLU A 17 11.36 1.05 10.01
C GLU A 17 10.69 1.68 8.78
N PHE A 18 10.16 0.85 7.87
CA PHE A 18 9.42 1.29 6.70
C PHE A 18 8.09 1.96 7.06
N GLY A 19 7.33 1.39 8.00
CA GLY A 19 6.10 1.99 8.53
C GLY A 19 6.36 3.37 9.15
N PHE A 20 7.43 3.51 9.94
CA PHE A 20 7.83 4.82 10.48
C PHE A 20 8.26 5.81 9.41
N ALA A 21 8.87 5.35 8.31
CA ALA A 21 9.21 6.19 7.17
C ALA A 21 7.96 6.69 6.44
N ILE A 22 6.94 5.83 6.25
CA ILE A 22 5.68 6.21 5.60
C ILE A 22 4.87 7.17 6.47
N PHE A 23 4.66 6.84 7.74
CA PHE A 23 3.76 7.54 8.66
C PHE A 23 4.49 8.56 9.57
N ASP A 24 5.64 9.06 9.12
CA ASP A 24 6.43 10.11 9.78
C ASP A 24 6.54 9.95 11.31
N GLN A 25 6.99 8.78 11.75
CA GLN A 25 7.22 8.40 13.15
C GLN A 25 5.96 8.30 14.05
N MET A 26 4.75 8.54 13.54
CA MET A 26 3.49 8.34 14.27
C MET A 26 2.60 7.31 13.56
N ILE A 27 2.81 6.04 13.89
CA ILE A 27 1.94 4.97 13.41
C ILE A 27 0.59 5.04 14.16
N ARG A 28 -0.47 5.43 13.45
CA ARG A 28 -1.86 5.40 13.94
C ARG A 28 -2.69 4.50 13.02
N TYR A 29 -3.35 3.52 13.61
CA TYR A 29 -4.24 2.61 12.88
C TYR A 29 -5.52 3.34 12.48
N ASP A 30 -6.03 2.99 11.30
CA ASP A 30 -7.30 3.49 10.76
C ASP A 30 -7.37 5.04 10.63
N VAL A 31 -6.23 5.73 10.67
CA VAL A 31 -6.11 7.16 10.40
C VAL A 31 -5.61 7.34 8.95
N PRO A 32 -6.39 7.99 8.07
CA PRO A 32 -5.95 8.30 6.73
C PRO A 32 -4.77 9.28 6.73
N LEU A 33 -3.75 8.97 5.95
CA LEU A 33 -2.62 9.83 5.63
C LEU A 33 -2.72 10.26 4.17
N ASP A 34 -2.68 11.58 3.92
CA ASP A 34 -2.58 12.09 2.56
C ASP A 34 -1.20 11.74 1.97
N VAL A 35 -1.20 11.10 0.81
CA VAL A 35 0.02 10.73 0.10
C VAL A 35 0.03 11.31 -1.32
N PRO A 36 1.21 11.52 -1.92
CA PRO A 36 1.30 12.07 -3.27
C PRO A 36 0.54 11.25 -4.31
N GLY A 37 0.03 11.94 -5.34
CA GLY A 37 -0.70 11.31 -6.45
C GLY A 37 -2.21 11.22 -6.24
N ASN A 38 -2.81 12.10 -5.43
CA ASN A 38 -4.25 12.17 -5.14
C ASN A 38 -4.79 10.88 -4.51
N MET A 39 -4.15 10.42 -3.43
CA MET A 39 -4.49 9.19 -2.74
C MET A 39 -4.41 9.38 -1.22
N THR A 40 -5.16 8.56 -0.48
CA THR A 40 -5.00 8.45 0.97
C THR A 40 -4.62 7.03 1.36
N LEU A 41 -3.75 6.92 2.34
CA LEU A 41 -3.16 5.68 2.77
C LEU A 41 -3.52 5.43 4.24
N THR A 42 -4.05 4.25 4.55
CA THR A 42 -4.52 3.90 5.90
C THR A 42 -3.90 2.59 6.36
N LEU A 43 -3.23 2.60 7.52
CA LEU A 43 -2.70 1.37 8.12
C LEU A 43 -3.81 0.59 8.84
N ARG A 44 -3.91 -0.71 8.60
CA ARG A 44 -4.90 -1.57 9.26
C ARG A 44 -4.32 -2.25 10.51
N PRO A 45 -5.13 -2.42 11.58
CA PRO A 45 -4.68 -2.96 12.86
C PRO A 45 -4.28 -4.44 12.83
N GLU A 46 -4.64 -5.20 11.78
CA GLU A 46 -4.17 -6.58 11.60
C GLU A 46 -2.67 -6.68 11.27
N GLY A 47 -2.02 -5.55 10.93
CA GLY A 47 -0.65 -5.47 10.41
C GLY A 47 0.50 -5.86 11.35
N LEU A 48 0.22 -6.29 12.59
CA LEU A 48 1.25 -6.73 13.54
C LEU A 48 0.73 -7.86 14.46
N ARG A 49 0.05 -8.89 13.92
CA ARG A 49 -0.25 -10.09 14.73
C ARG A 49 1.06 -10.71 15.25
N LYS A 50 1.07 -11.07 16.54
CA LYS A 50 2.21 -11.65 17.28
C LYS A 50 2.72 -12.94 16.60
N SER A 51 3.66 -12.84 15.68
CA SER A 51 4.50 -13.96 15.27
C SER A 51 5.95 -13.62 15.57
N VAL A 52 6.66 -14.60 16.14
CA VAL A 52 8.12 -14.63 16.12
C VAL A 52 8.47 -15.11 14.72
N GLY A 53 8.52 -14.20 13.74
CA GLY A 53 8.62 -14.54 12.31
C GLY A 53 8.40 -13.35 11.36
N PRO A 54 8.23 -13.60 10.04
CA PRO A 54 7.91 -12.57 9.04
C PRO A 54 6.64 -11.81 9.45
N GLY A 55 6.70 -10.48 9.40
CA GLY A 55 5.55 -9.61 9.63
C GLY A 55 4.80 -9.33 8.34
N VAL A 56 3.57 -8.85 8.46
CA VAL A 56 2.76 -8.38 7.34
C VAL A 56 2.17 -7.05 7.72
N MET A 57 2.55 -5.97 7.05
CA MET A 57 1.94 -4.65 7.21
C MET A 57 0.84 -4.47 6.16
N GLU A 58 -0.41 -4.38 6.59
CA GLU A 58 -1.56 -4.16 5.71
C GLU A 58 -1.93 -2.69 5.62
N VAL A 59 -2.01 -2.20 4.40
CA VAL A 59 -2.32 -0.82 4.08
C VAL A 59 -3.45 -0.77 3.06
N VAL A 60 -4.44 0.09 3.31
CA VAL A 60 -5.52 0.39 2.36
C VAL A 60 -5.21 1.73 1.69
N LEU A 61 -5.14 1.70 0.37
CA LEU A 61 -4.99 2.85 -0.49
C LEU A 61 -6.36 3.23 -1.06
N ASN A 62 -6.85 4.42 -0.72
CA ASN A 62 -8.06 4.98 -1.33
C ASN A 62 -7.65 5.92 -2.46
N LEU A 63 -8.22 5.70 -3.64
CA LEU A 63 -7.93 6.48 -4.84
C LEU A 63 -8.97 7.59 -5.01
N ALA A 64 -8.49 8.83 -5.15
CA ALA A 64 -9.34 9.94 -5.57
C ALA A 64 -9.38 10.04 -7.10
N GLU A 65 -10.27 10.89 -7.60
CA GLU A 65 -10.35 11.20 -9.04
C GLU A 65 -9.02 11.78 -9.54
N GLY A 66 -8.55 11.32 -10.71
CA GLY A 66 -7.27 11.75 -11.28
C GLY A 66 -6.04 11.25 -10.51
N PHE A 67 -6.13 10.10 -9.83
CA PHE A 67 -4.98 9.51 -9.14
C PHE A 67 -3.81 9.23 -10.11
N THR A 68 -2.58 9.29 -9.59
CA THR A 68 -1.37 9.01 -10.39
C THR A 68 -0.49 7.97 -9.71
N ALA A 69 -0.59 6.71 -10.15
CA ALA A 69 0.14 5.58 -9.58
C ALA A 69 1.66 5.78 -9.58
N GLY A 70 2.22 6.34 -10.67
CA GLY A 70 3.66 6.57 -10.78
C GLY A 70 4.22 7.54 -9.74
N ILE A 71 3.47 8.59 -9.38
CA ILE A 71 3.89 9.55 -8.33
C ILE A 71 3.97 8.84 -6.98
N PHE A 72 2.94 8.06 -6.64
CA PHE A 72 2.92 7.30 -5.40
C PHE A 72 4.00 6.20 -5.37
N ALA A 73 4.20 5.46 -6.46
CA ALA A 73 5.20 4.41 -6.52
C ALA A 73 6.63 4.96 -6.32
N ASN A 74 6.95 6.10 -6.95
CA ASN A 74 8.22 6.80 -6.74
C ASN A 74 8.37 7.32 -5.31
N TRP A 75 7.31 7.89 -4.74
CA TRP A 75 7.32 8.35 -3.35
C TRP A 75 7.56 7.19 -2.38
N LEU A 76 6.85 6.08 -2.55
CA LEU A 76 6.95 4.89 -1.71
C LEU A 76 8.36 4.28 -1.80
N TYR A 77 8.91 4.19 -3.01
CA TYR A 77 10.28 3.76 -3.23
C TYR A 77 11.27 4.69 -2.53
N GLY A 78 11.08 6.01 -2.62
CA GLY A 78 11.91 6.98 -1.89
C GLY A 78 11.80 6.86 -0.37
N LYS A 79 10.61 6.54 0.17
CA LYS A 79 10.43 6.24 1.61
C LYS A 79 11.18 4.96 2.00
N TRP A 80 11.10 3.92 1.16
CA TRP A 80 11.83 2.67 1.37
C TRP A 80 13.35 2.84 1.32
N GLN A 81 13.88 3.57 0.35
CA GLN A 81 15.32 3.85 0.25
C GLN A 81 15.86 4.59 1.48
N LYS A 82 15.01 5.37 2.16
CA LYS A 82 15.36 6.08 3.40
C LYS A 82 15.14 5.23 4.66
N SER A 83 14.42 4.12 4.57
CA SER A 83 14.10 3.25 5.71
C SER A 83 15.17 2.17 5.92
N GLY A 84 16.36 2.58 6.37
CA GLY A 84 17.39 1.67 6.89
C GLY A 84 18.00 0.69 5.86
N GLU A 85 18.64 -0.36 6.36
CA GLU A 85 19.39 -1.34 5.54
C GLU A 85 18.49 -2.22 4.63
N PRO A 86 19.03 -2.70 3.50
CA PRO A 86 18.24 -3.13 2.35
C PRO A 86 17.73 -4.56 2.51
N ARG A 87 16.47 -4.77 2.88
CA ARG A 87 16.02 -6.14 3.15
C ARG A 87 14.56 -6.40 2.77
N SER A 88 14.42 -7.37 1.86
CA SER A 88 13.36 -8.39 1.78
C SER A 88 11.88 -7.99 1.81
N ILE A 89 11.52 -6.70 1.71
CA ILE A 89 10.10 -6.31 1.65
C ILE A 89 9.52 -6.71 0.29
N THR A 90 8.55 -7.61 0.32
CA THR A 90 7.76 -7.97 -0.86
C THR A 90 6.40 -7.30 -0.76
N ILE A 91 5.93 -6.73 -1.87
CA ILE A 91 4.61 -6.12 -1.95
C ILE A 91 3.64 -7.15 -2.51
N LYS A 92 2.47 -7.29 -1.89
CA LYS A 92 1.38 -8.11 -2.42
C LYS A 92 0.14 -7.27 -2.66
N ILE A 93 -0.35 -7.33 -3.90
CA ILE A 93 -1.56 -6.64 -4.37
C ILE A 93 -2.43 -7.69 -5.07
N GLU A 94 -3.69 -7.84 -4.67
CA GLU A 94 -4.66 -8.77 -5.30
C GLU A 94 -4.12 -10.20 -5.54
N ASN A 95 -3.40 -10.76 -4.55
CA ASN A 95 -2.73 -12.08 -4.59
C ASN A 95 -1.51 -12.21 -5.51
N ARG A 96 -0.99 -11.11 -6.06
CA ARG A 96 0.27 -11.12 -6.80
C ARG A 96 1.38 -10.48 -5.99
N TYR A 97 2.55 -11.12 -6.02
CA TYR A 97 3.77 -10.60 -5.41
C TYR A 97 4.53 -9.74 -6.39
N TYR A 98 5.00 -8.60 -5.90
CA TYR A 98 5.74 -7.61 -6.64
C TYR A 98 6.99 -7.24 -5.86
N GLN A 99 8.08 -7.00 -6.59
CA GLN A 99 9.24 -6.33 -6.04
C GLN A 99 8.91 -4.85 -5.86
N LEU A 100 9.60 -4.24 -4.89
CA LEU A 100 9.48 -2.82 -4.62
C LEU A 100 10.32 -2.03 -5.64
N ASP A 101 9.83 -2.03 -6.88
CA ASP A 101 10.35 -1.27 -8.02
C ASP A 101 9.28 -0.25 -8.48
N PRO A 102 9.63 1.03 -8.73
CA PRO A 102 8.65 2.05 -9.05
C PRO A 102 7.80 1.76 -10.29
N GLU A 103 8.41 1.26 -11.37
CA GLU A 103 7.70 1.00 -12.62
C GLU A 103 6.78 -0.21 -12.51
N VAL A 104 7.27 -1.28 -11.87
CA VAL A 104 6.49 -2.49 -11.62
C VAL A 104 5.31 -2.18 -10.71
N LEU A 105 5.55 -1.44 -9.63
CA LEU A 105 4.52 -1.06 -8.67
C LEU A 105 3.47 -0.14 -9.30
N ALA A 106 3.88 0.86 -10.08
CA ALA A 106 2.95 1.75 -10.77
C ALA A 106 1.98 0.97 -11.68
N LYS A 107 2.52 0.05 -12.49
CA LYS A 107 1.70 -0.83 -13.36
C LYS A 107 0.77 -1.74 -12.55
N ALA A 108 1.26 -2.28 -11.43
CA ALA A 108 0.45 -3.11 -10.53
C ALA A 108 -0.73 -2.33 -9.94
N LEU A 109 -0.50 -1.09 -9.49
CA LEU A 109 -1.52 -0.22 -8.92
C LEU A 109 -2.55 0.21 -9.96
N GLU A 110 -2.13 0.60 -11.16
CA GLU A 110 -3.06 0.90 -12.26
C GLU A 110 -3.94 -0.31 -12.62
N GLY A 111 -3.33 -1.49 -12.66
CA GLY A 111 -4.05 -2.74 -12.91
C GLY A 111 -5.10 -3.05 -11.84
N ALA A 112 -4.75 -2.84 -10.57
CA ALA A 112 -5.65 -3.03 -9.43
C ALA A 112 -6.75 -1.95 -9.39
N ALA A 113 -6.43 -0.69 -9.69
CA ALA A 113 -7.40 0.41 -9.74
C ALA A 113 -8.52 0.13 -10.75
N LYS A 114 -8.14 -0.27 -11.97
CA LYS A 114 -9.11 -0.60 -13.03
C LYS A 114 -10.04 -1.77 -12.66
N LYS A 115 -9.57 -2.70 -11.82
CA LYS A 115 -10.41 -3.81 -11.33
C LYS A 115 -11.32 -3.36 -10.19
N ALA A 116 -10.80 -2.54 -9.28
CA ALA A 116 -11.58 -1.97 -8.18
C ALA A 116 -12.73 -1.09 -8.71
N GLU A 117 -12.48 -0.26 -9.73
CA GLU A 117 -13.52 0.53 -10.41
C GLU A 117 -14.60 -0.38 -11.02
N LYS A 118 -14.21 -1.41 -11.79
CA LYS A 118 -15.15 -2.37 -12.36
C LYS A 118 -15.95 -3.16 -11.33
N ALA A 119 -15.37 -3.43 -10.16
CA ALA A 119 -16.07 -4.10 -9.07
C ALA A 119 -17.12 -3.16 -8.44
N GLU A 120 -16.79 -1.87 -8.26
CA GLU A 120 -17.70 -0.85 -7.73
C GLU A 120 -18.88 -0.59 -8.69
N GLU A 121 -18.63 -0.56 -10.00
CA GLU A 121 -19.67 -0.44 -11.04
C GLU A 121 -20.63 -1.64 -11.06
N LYS A 122 -20.10 -2.87 -10.92
CA LYS A 122 -20.94 -4.06 -10.85
C LYS A 122 -21.82 -4.09 -9.60
N GLU A 123 -21.28 -3.68 -8.45
CA GLU A 123 -22.03 -3.67 -7.19
C GLU A 123 -23.12 -2.60 -7.18
N THR A 124 -22.85 -1.42 -7.75
CA THR A 124 -23.86 -0.36 -7.91
C THR A 124 -24.95 -0.75 -8.92
N SER A 125 -24.59 -1.38 -10.04
CA SER A 125 -25.55 -1.89 -11.03
C SER A 125 -26.45 -3.01 -10.52
N LEU A 126 -26.00 -3.81 -9.54
CA LEU A 126 -26.82 -4.85 -8.90
C LEU A 126 -27.79 -4.31 -7.84
N ARG A 127 -27.57 -3.07 -7.39
CA ARG A 127 -28.41 -2.39 -6.39
C ARG A 127 -29.37 -1.36 -6.98
N SER A 128 -29.30 -1.12 -8.30
CA SER A 128 -30.22 -0.25 -9.05
C SER A 128 -31.27 -1.07 -9.80
#